data_AF-A0A6F9BN91-F1
#
_entry.id   AF-A0A6F9BN91-F1
#
_cell.length_a   1.000
_cell.length_b   1.000
_cell.length_c   1.000
_cell.angle_alpha   90.00
_cell.angle_beta   90.00
_cell.angle_gamma   90.00
#
_symmetry.space_group_name_H-M   'P 1'
#
loop_
_entity.id
_entity.type
_entity.pdbx_description
1 polymer ?
#
loop_
_entity_poly.entity_id
_entity_poly.type
_entity_poly.pdbx_seq_one_letter_code
_entity_poly.pdbx_strand_id
1 'polypeptide(L)'
;WVNNFGHEGLGLLLDALDKLLDKKQPESIDKKNQHKLIQCLKAFMNNKYGLQRILGDERSLLLLARAIDPKQTSMMTEIVKILSAICIIGEENILDKILAAMTIAAERNNKERFALIVEGLENHEAQQLQVACMQLINALVTSPDDLDFRIHLRNEFLRCGLKKILPELEETEELDIQLKVFNENKEEDSIELSHRLDDIRAEMEYPFVCPCCCTGHGKGLLEMSSVIVAYCYCKLFSLNCLLYKLHCHDIIYLNPLLTDMGEVYHILSNMVKDTGSETYFLSILQHLLLIRNDYYIRPQYYKVIEECVSQVVLHRSGMDPDFGYRERLDVDFTHLIDQCVDKAKVDESELKAAEFSKKFDEEFSARQEAQAESQKKEEKIKELEGQICNLKTQVMARGERRGHAHPLLQIAV
;
A
#
# COMPACT_ATOMS: atom_id res chain seq x y z
N TRP A 1 1.20 12.33 -52.29
CA TRP A 1 0.75 11.00 -52.73
C TRP A 1 -0.06 10.30 -51.64
N VAL A 2 0.50 10.04 -50.44
CA VAL A 2 -0.21 9.36 -49.33
C VAL A 2 -1.55 10.00 -48.99
N ASN A 3 -1.62 11.34 -48.93
CA ASN A 3 -2.89 12.04 -48.67
C ASN A 3 -3.98 11.69 -49.69
N ASN A 4 -3.63 11.69 -50.98
CA ASN A 4 -4.57 11.35 -52.06
C ASN A 4 -5.01 9.88 -51.95
N PHE A 5 -4.07 8.97 -51.67
CA PHE A 5 -4.40 7.57 -51.46
C PHE A 5 -5.33 7.37 -50.26
N GLY A 6 -5.10 8.09 -49.15
CA GLY A 6 -5.86 7.92 -47.92
C GLY A 6 -7.35 8.26 -48.03
N HIS A 7 -7.77 9.06 -49.01
CA HIS A 7 -9.19 9.41 -49.18
C HIS A 7 -10.07 8.19 -49.48
N GLU A 8 -9.64 7.30 -50.38
CA GLU A 8 -10.42 6.13 -50.82
C GLU A 8 -9.66 4.81 -50.67
N GLY A 9 -8.34 4.83 -50.89
CA GLY A 9 -7.50 3.64 -50.89
C GLY A 9 -7.36 2.96 -49.54
N LEU A 10 -7.39 3.71 -48.43
CA LEU A 10 -7.33 3.12 -47.09
C LEU A 10 -8.54 2.20 -46.83
N GLY A 11 -9.76 2.64 -47.13
CA GLY A 11 -10.96 1.84 -46.94
C GLY A 11 -10.90 0.53 -47.73
N LEU A 12 -10.42 0.59 -48.97
CA LEU A 12 -10.23 -0.60 -49.82
C LEU A 12 -9.19 -1.58 -49.26
N LEU A 13 -8.09 -1.09 -48.67
CA LEU A 13 -7.10 -1.94 -48.01
C LEU A 13 -7.70 -2.65 -46.79
N LEU A 14 -8.46 -1.91 -45.96
CA LEU A 14 -9.10 -2.46 -44.77
C LEU A 14 -10.17 -3.49 -45.15
N ASP A 15 -11.00 -3.21 -46.16
CA ASP A 15 -12.01 -4.14 -46.66
C ASP A 15 -11.39 -5.41 -47.26
N ALA A 16 -10.23 -5.28 -47.93
CA ALA A 16 -9.49 -6.43 -48.43
C ALA A 16 -8.91 -7.28 -47.30
N LEU A 17 -8.36 -6.63 -46.26
CA LEU A 17 -7.83 -7.31 -45.08
C LEU A 17 -8.95 -8.05 -44.33
N ASP A 18 -10.09 -7.39 -44.09
CA ASP A 18 -11.24 -7.98 -43.40
C ASP A 18 -11.75 -9.25 -44.11
N LYS A 19 -11.93 -9.18 -45.44
CA LYS A 19 -12.32 -10.33 -46.26
C LYS A 19 -11.33 -11.50 -46.17
N LEU A 20 -10.03 -11.21 -46.09
CA LEU A 20 -9.01 -12.25 -45.95
C LEU A 20 -8.98 -12.84 -44.54
N LEU A 21 -9.25 -12.04 -43.50
CA LEU A 21 -9.32 -12.51 -42.11
C LEU A 21 -10.58 -13.35 -41.85
N ASP A 22 -11.68 -13.13 -42.57
CA ASP A 22 -12.92 -13.92 -42.45
C ASP A 22 -12.87 -15.29 -43.16
N LYS A 23 -11.82 -15.56 -43.95
CA LYS A 23 -11.67 -16.86 -44.61
C LYS A 23 -11.37 -17.96 -43.59
N LYS A 24 -12.31 -18.91 -43.44
CA LYS A 24 -12.17 -20.08 -42.53
C LYS A 24 -10.96 -20.96 -42.82
N GLN A 25 -10.57 -21.10 -44.08
CA GLN A 25 -9.40 -21.88 -44.50
C GLN A 25 -8.54 -21.02 -45.44
N PRO A 26 -7.64 -20.18 -44.90
CA PRO A 26 -6.79 -19.33 -45.70
C PRO A 26 -5.70 -20.17 -46.38
N GLU A 27 -5.53 -19.96 -47.69
CA GLU A 27 -4.45 -20.56 -48.46
C GLU A 27 -3.11 -19.87 -48.16
N SER A 28 -2.00 -20.47 -48.59
CA SER A 28 -0.66 -19.85 -48.44
C SER A 28 -0.60 -18.47 -49.10
N ILE A 29 -1.28 -18.28 -50.23
CA ILE A 29 -1.35 -16.98 -50.92
C ILE A 29 -2.16 -15.95 -50.12
N ASP A 30 -3.22 -16.37 -49.43
CA ASP A 30 -4.03 -15.49 -48.58
C ASP A 30 -3.20 -14.94 -47.42
N LYS A 31 -2.44 -15.81 -46.75
CA LYS A 31 -1.51 -15.42 -45.67
C LYS A 31 -0.45 -14.41 -46.14
N LYS A 32 0.13 -14.65 -47.32
CA LYS A 32 1.08 -13.70 -47.94
C LYS A 32 0.43 -12.36 -48.25
N ASN A 33 -0.81 -12.38 -48.75
CA ASN A 33 -1.57 -11.17 -49.04
C ASN A 33 -1.94 -10.40 -47.76
N GLN A 34 -2.37 -11.09 -46.70
CA GLN A 34 -2.61 -10.50 -45.38
C GLN A 34 -1.35 -9.77 -44.89
N HIS A 35 -0.20 -10.44 -44.89
CA HIS A 35 1.07 -9.82 -44.49
C HIS A 35 1.42 -8.62 -45.36
N LYS A 36 1.19 -8.69 -46.68
CA LYS A 36 1.46 -7.56 -47.56
C LYS A 36 0.55 -6.35 -47.29
N LEU A 37 -0.71 -6.58 -46.96
CA LEU A 37 -1.64 -5.53 -46.55
C LEU A 37 -1.17 -4.87 -45.24
N ILE A 38 -0.72 -5.63 -44.25
CA ILE A 38 -0.12 -5.09 -43.02
C ILE A 38 1.09 -4.21 -43.33
N GLN A 39 1.98 -4.65 -44.23
CA GLN A 39 3.13 -3.84 -44.67
C GLN A 39 2.69 -2.53 -45.36
N CYS A 40 1.61 -2.56 -46.14
CA CYS A 40 1.03 -1.36 -46.73
C CYS A 40 0.47 -0.41 -45.66
N LEU A 41 -0.23 -0.92 -44.65
CA LEU A 41 -0.71 -0.12 -43.52
C LEU A 41 0.46 0.50 -42.76
N LYS A 42 1.52 -0.28 -42.48
CA LYS A 42 2.75 0.21 -41.85
C LYS A 42 3.37 1.37 -42.62
N ALA A 43 3.52 1.22 -43.95
CA ALA A 43 4.06 2.28 -44.80
C ALA A 43 3.13 3.51 -44.84
N PHE A 44 1.82 3.30 -44.84
CA PHE A 44 0.82 4.37 -44.81
C PHE A 44 0.88 5.17 -43.49
N MET A 45 1.06 4.50 -42.35
CA MET A 45 1.15 5.13 -41.02
C MET A 45 2.48 5.84 -40.74
N ASN A 46 3.50 5.68 -41.58
CA ASN A 46 4.82 6.29 -41.40
C ASN A 46 4.86 7.80 -41.68
N ASN A 47 3.76 8.51 -41.42
CA ASN A 47 3.59 9.95 -41.51
C ASN A 47 2.36 10.36 -40.71
N LYS A 48 2.32 11.63 -40.24
CA LYS A 48 1.25 12.15 -39.39
C LYS A 48 -0.16 11.96 -39.99
N TYR A 49 -0.32 12.24 -41.29
CA TYR A 49 -1.62 12.12 -41.95
C TYR A 49 -2.14 10.67 -41.93
N GLY A 50 -1.30 9.71 -42.33
CA GLY A 50 -1.70 8.32 -42.41
C GLY A 50 -2.01 7.71 -41.04
N LEU A 51 -1.21 8.06 -40.02
CA LEU A 51 -1.50 7.68 -38.63
C LEU A 51 -2.86 8.24 -38.20
N GLN A 52 -3.10 9.55 -38.34
CA GLN A 52 -4.38 10.17 -37.97
C GLN A 52 -5.58 9.55 -38.70
N ARG A 53 -5.42 9.17 -39.98
CA ARG A 53 -6.48 8.48 -40.74
C ARG A 53 -6.78 7.07 -40.23
N ILE A 54 -5.76 6.33 -39.79
CA ILE A 54 -5.95 5.01 -39.15
C ILE A 54 -6.62 5.15 -37.79
N LEU A 55 -6.20 6.12 -36.98
CA LEU A 55 -6.79 6.36 -35.65
C LEU A 55 -8.23 6.91 -35.73
N GLY A 56 -8.58 7.55 -36.83
CA GLY A 56 -9.93 8.07 -37.10
C GLY A 56 -10.91 7.04 -37.66
N ASP A 57 -10.48 5.85 -38.07
CA ASP A 57 -11.34 4.78 -38.57
C ASP A 57 -11.54 3.71 -37.49
N GLU A 58 -12.78 3.51 -37.06
CA GLU A 58 -13.13 2.62 -35.93
C GLU A 58 -12.77 1.14 -36.16
N ARG A 59 -12.69 0.70 -37.44
CA ARG A 59 -12.41 -0.70 -37.78
C ARG A 59 -10.92 -1.00 -37.80
N SER A 60 -10.08 0.02 -37.99
CA SER A 60 -8.65 -0.15 -38.25
C SER A 60 -7.93 -0.88 -37.11
N LEU A 61 -8.12 -0.45 -35.86
CA LEU A 61 -7.52 -1.10 -34.69
C LEU A 61 -8.06 -2.52 -34.47
N LEU A 62 -9.36 -2.72 -34.71
CA LEU A 62 -9.98 -4.05 -34.63
C LEU A 62 -9.39 -5.02 -35.65
N LEU A 63 -9.17 -4.59 -36.90
CA LEU A 63 -8.56 -5.43 -37.93
C LEU A 63 -7.10 -5.75 -37.63
N LEU A 64 -6.34 -4.80 -37.09
CA LEU A 64 -4.97 -5.05 -36.60
C LEU A 64 -4.99 -6.10 -35.47
N ALA A 65 -5.85 -5.93 -34.47
CA ALA A 65 -5.97 -6.87 -33.36
C ALA A 65 -6.40 -8.27 -33.83
N ARG A 66 -7.34 -8.36 -34.78
CA ARG A 66 -7.77 -9.64 -35.38
C ARG A 66 -6.70 -10.32 -36.22
N ALA A 67 -5.74 -9.57 -36.75
CA ALA A 67 -4.66 -10.11 -37.54
C ALA A 67 -3.49 -10.67 -36.68
N ILE A 68 -3.54 -10.51 -35.36
CA ILE A 68 -2.56 -11.12 -34.44
C ILE A 68 -2.72 -12.65 -34.50
N ASP A 69 -1.70 -13.34 -35.01
CA ASP A 69 -1.66 -14.79 -35.14
C ASP A 69 -0.23 -15.30 -34.87
N PRO A 70 0.00 -16.00 -33.73
CA PRO A 70 1.31 -16.56 -33.39
C PRO A 70 1.89 -17.52 -34.44
N LYS A 71 1.03 -18.11 -35.29
CA LYS A 71 1.45 -19.00 -36.39
C LYS A 71 2.02 -18.23 -37.58
N GLN A 72 1.82 -16.91 -37.65
CA GLN A 72 2.35 -16.02 -38.69
C GLN A 72 3.33 -15.02 -38.08
N THR A 73 4.44 -15.55 -37.53
CA THR A 73 5.41 -14.81 -36.71
C THR A 73 5.85 -13.47 -37.30
N SER A 74 6.22 -13.41 -38.60
CA SER A 74 6.64 -12.17 -39.25
C SER A 74 5.54 -11.12 -39.34
N MET A 75 4.31 -11.54 -39.67
CA MET A 75 3.17 -10.63 -39.75
C MET A 75 2.77 -10.14 -38.36
N MET A 76 2.69 -11.04 -37.38
CA MET A 76 2.38 -10.71 -36.00
C MET A 76 3.41 -9.73 -35.43
N THR A 77 4.70 -9.94 -35.69
CA THR A 77 5.78 -9.04 -35.26
C THR A 77 5.56 -7.61 -35.77
N GLU A 78 5.14 -7.45 -37.02
CA GLU A 78 4.82 -6.11 -37.56
C GLU A 78 3.57 -5.51 -36.90
N ILE A 79 2.53 -6.29 -36.68
CA ILE A 79 1.27 -5.84 -36.06
C ILE A 79 1.51 -5.38 -34.62
N VAL A 80 2.18 -6.20 -33.80
CA VAL A 80 2.40 -5.83 -32.40
C VAL A 80 3.30 -4.60 -32.29
N LYS A 81 4.32 -4.44 -33.15
CA LYS A 81 5.13 -3.21 -33.23
C LYS A 81 4.30 -1.98 -33.62
N ILE A 82 3.36 -2.13 -34.55
CA ILE A 82 2.42 -1.06 -34.91
C ILE A 82 1.57 -0.68 -33.69
N LEU A 83 0.99 -1.66 -33.00
CA LEU A 83 0.14 -1.42 -31.83
C LEU A 83 0.95 -0.78 -30.68
N SER A 84 2.19 -1.21 -30.43
CA SER A 84 3.09 -0.57 -29.46
C SER A 84 3.32 0.89 -29.81
N ALA A 85 3.64 1.19 -31.07
CA ALA A 85 3.88 2.56 -31.52
C ALA A 85 2.62 3.44 -31.40
N ILE A 86 1.44 2.90 -31.75
CA ILE A 86 0.17 3.62 -31.60
C ILE A 86 -0.15 3.85 -30.11
N CYS A 87 0.11 2.88 -29.24
CA CYS A 87 -0.10 3.00 -27.81
C CYS A 87 0.75 4.11 -27.20
N ILE A 88 2.01 4.24 -27.63
CA ILE A 88 2.96 5.24 -27.11
C ILE A 88 2.70 6.64 -27.70
N ILE A 89 2.36 6.73 -28.99
CA ILE A 89 2.25 8.03 -29.70
C ILE A 89 0.83 8.59 -29.66
N GLY A 90 -0.17 7.73 -29.48
CA GLY A 90 -1.57 8.12 -29.58
C GLY A 90 -1.98 9.11 -28.48
N GLU A 91 -2.95 9.94 -28.82
CA GLU A 91 -3.54 10.92 -27.90
C GLU A 91 -4.59 10.25 -26.99
N GLU A 92 -5.28 11.04 -26.16
CA GLU A 92 -6.22 10.58 -25.12
C GLU A 92 -7.15 9.43 -25.56
N ASN A 93 -7.31 8.44 -24.69
CA ASN A 93 -8.16 7.25 -24.86
C ASN A 93 -7.72 6.27 -25.98
N ILE A 94 -6.52 6.42 -26.55
CA ILE A 94 -6.04 5.44 -27.56
C ILE A 94 -5.88 4.04 -26.97
N LEU A 95 -5.39 3.96 -25.72
CA LEU A 95 -5.18 2.71 -25.02
C LEU A 95 -6.51 1.96 -24.86
N ASP A 96 -7.58 2.63 -24.43
CA ASP A 96 -8.90 2.03 -24.29
C ASP A 96 -9.43 1.47 -25.61
N LYS A 97 -9.19 2.19 -26.73
CA LYS A 97 -9.58 1.72 -28.06
C LYS A 97 -8.79 0.48 -28.48
N ILE A 98 -7.49 0.41 -28.20
CA ILE A 98 -6.66 -0.77 -28.45
C ILE A 98 -7.17 -1.95 -27.62
N LEU A 99 -7.37 -1.74 -26.31
CA LEU A 99 -7.85 -2.78 -25.40
C LEU A 99 -9.24 -3.29 -25.79
N ALA A 100 -10.15 -2.40 -26.20
CA ALA A 100 -11.47 -2.77 -26.71
C ALA A 100 -11.37 -3.60 -28.01
N ALA A 101 -10.53 -3.17 -28.96
CA ALA A 101 -10.29 -3.91 -30.19
C ALA A 101 -9.74 -5.32 -29.93
N MET A 102 -8.78 -5.46 -29.01
CA MET A 102 -8.22 -6.75 -28.60
C MET A 102 -9.26 -7.64 -27.91
N THR A 103 -10.10 -7.05 -27.05
CA THR A 103 -11.20 -7.77 -26.38
C THR A 103 -12.18 -8.35 -27.39
N ILE A 104 -12.66 -7.53 -28.33
CA ILE A 104 -13.59 -7.97 -29.38
C ILE A 104 -12.94 -9.04 -30.28
N ALA A 105 -11.66 -8.90 -30.61
CA ALA A 105 -10.94 -9.88 -31.43
C ALA A 105 -10.79 -11.23 -30.71
N ALA A 106 -10.59 -11.23 -29.40
CA ALA A 106 -10.40 -12.44 -28.61
C ALA A 106 -11.72 -13.16 -28.29
N GLU A 107 -12.80 -12.42 -28.01
CA GLU A 107 -14.15 -12.95 -27.82
C GLU A 107 -14.60 -13.78 -29.03
N ARG A 108 -14.29 -13.33 -30.25
CA ARG A 108 -14.57 -14.07 -31.50
C ARG A 108 -13.93 -15.46 -31.54
N ASN A 109 -12.85 -15.66 -30.79
CA ASN A 109 -12.08 -16.90 -30.74
C ASN A 109 -12.25 -17.66 -29.41
N ASN A 110 -13.11 -17.19 -28.50
CA ASN A 110 -13.26 -17.71 -27.13
C ASN A 110 -11.91 -17.82 -26.39
N LYS A 111 -11.05 -16.82 -26.53
CA LYS A 111 -9.77 -16.71 -25.82
C LYS A 111 -9.75 -15.45 -24.96
N GLU A 112 -8.87 -15.43 -23.96
CA GLU A 112 -8.52 -14.20 -23.24
C GLU A 112 -7.83 -13.19 -24.17
N ARG A 113 -8.04 -11.89 -23.95
CA ARG A 113 -7.58 -10.83 -24.87
C ARG A 113 -6.07 -10.74 -25.05
N PHE A 114 -5.31 -11.21 -24.06
CA PHE A 114 -3.84 -11.21 -24.09
C PHE A 114 -3.23 -12.58 -24.42
N ALA A 115 -4.04 -13.64 -24.54
CA ALA A 115 -3.53 -15.00 -24.73
C ALA A 115 -2.64 -15.15 -25.96
N LEU A 116 -2.99 -14.51 -27.09
CA LEU A 116 -2.20 -14.61 -28.33
C LEU A 116 -0.86 -13.89 -28.23
N ILE A 117 -0.76 -12.81 -27.44
CA ILE A 117 0.52 -12.10 -27.22
C ILE A 117 1.45 -12.97 -26.37
N VAL A 118 0.89 -13.56 -25.31
CA VAL A 118 1.62 -14.47 -24.41
C VAL A 118 2.08 -15.74 -25.16
N GLU A 119 1.22 -16.32 -26.01
CA GLU A 119 1.57 -17.42 -26.92
C GLU A 119 2.72 -17.05 -27.89
N GLY A 120 2.78 -15.79 -28.33
CA GLY A 120 3.87 -15.28 -29.16
C GLY A 120 5.22 -15.18 -28.44
N LEU A 121 5.22 -14.95 -27.10
CA LEU A 121 6.43 -14.94 -26.27
C LEU A 121 7.02 -16.34 -26.05
N GLU A 122 6.17 -17.37 -26.03
CA GLU A 122 6.58 -18.77 -25.84
C GLU A 122 7.36 -19.33 -27.05
N ASN A 123 7.33 -18.65 -28.20
CA ASN A 123 7.99 -19.12 -29.40
C ASN A 123 9.50 -18.81 -29.40
N HIS A 124 10.29 -19.73 -28.84
CA HIS A 124 11.75 -19.65 -28.75
C HIS A 124 12.47 -19.59 -30.11
N GLU A 125 11.84 -20.04 -31.20
CA GLU A 125 12.43 -19.97 -32.54
C GLU A 125 12.34 -18.56 -33.15
N ALA A 126 11.50 -17.69 -32.59
CA ALA A 126 11.16 -16.38 -33.16
C ALA A 126 11.53 -15.22 -32.21
N GLN A 127 12.83 -15.03 -31.96
CA GLN A 127 13.35 -14.00 -31.06
C GLN A 127 12.81 -12.58 -31.35
N GLN A 128 12.69 -12.20 -32.63
CA GLN A 128 12.12 -10.89 -33.00
C GLN A 128 10.64 -10.73 -32.60
N LEU A 129 9.88 -11.84 -32.59
CA LEU A 129 8.50 -11.84 -32.12
C LEU A 129 8.47 -11.70 -30.60
N GLN A 130 9.35 -12.40 -29.87
CA GLN A 130 9.42 -12.31 -28.41
C GLN A 130 9.69 -10.86 -27.95
N VAL A 131 10.72 -10.21 -28.53
CA VAL A 131 11.02 -8.80 -28.25
C VAL A 131 9.82 -7.90 -28.55
N ALA A 132 9.15 -8.13 -29.68
CA ALA A 132 8.02 -7.30 -30.11
C ALA A 132 6.76 -7.49 -29.24
N CYS A 133 6.49 -8.72 -28.79
CA CYS A 133 5.43 -9.01 -27.83
C CYS A 133 5.72 -8.36 -26.48
N MET A 134 6.95 -8.49 -25.96
CA MET A 134 7.33 -7.86 -24.70
C MET A 134 7.25 -6.33 -24.79
N GLN A 135 7.65 -5.76 -25.92
CA GLN A 135 7.50 -4.33 -26.21
C GLN A 135 6.03 -3.87 -26.20
N LEU A 136 5.10 -4.68 -26.74
CA LEU A 136 3.67 -4.38 -26.66
C LEU A 136 3.13 -4.48 -25.23
N ILE A 137 3.56 -5.49 -24.47
CA ILE A 137 3.19 -5.60 -23.05
C ILE A 137 3.64 -4.36 -22.28
N ASN A 138 4.91 -3.96 -22.44
CA ASN A 138 5.44 -2.74 -21.83
C ASN A 138 4.63 -1.52 -22.25
N ALA A 139 4.41 -1.31 -23.56
CA ALA A 139 3.64 -0.18 -24.04
C ALA A 139 2.22 -0.11 -23.44
N LEU A 140 1.53 -1.24 -23.27
CA LEU A 140 0.18 -1.28 -22.70
C LEU A 140 0.17 -1.06 -21.19
N VAL A 141 1.16 -1.60 -20.46
CA VAL A 141 1.22 -1.55 -18.99
C VAL A 141 1.79 -0.22 -18.49
N THR A 142 2.70 0.42 -19.23
CA THR A 142 3.31 1.70 -18.83
C THR A 142 2.55 2.92 -19.38
N SER A 143 1.59 2.74 -20.28
CA SER A 143 0.82 3.84 -20.86
C SER A 143 -0.20 4.50 -19.92
N PRO A 144 -0.89 3.78 -19.00
CA PRO A 144 -1.77 4.43 -18.04
C PRO A 144 -1.06 5.27 -16.98
N ASP A 145 -1.59 6.46 -16.72
CA ASP A 145 -1.16 7.27 -15.57
C ASP A 145 -1.70 6.72 -14.23
N ASP A 146 -2.84 6.03 -14.26
CA ASP A 146 -3.49 5.44 -13.09
C ASP A 146 -2.79 4.14 -12.64
N LEU A 147 -2.24 4.15 -11.42
CA LEU A 147 -1.52 3.02 -10.82
C LEU A 147 -2.38 1.75 -10.79
N ASP A 148 -3.64 1.87 -10.39
CA ASP A 148 -4.54 0.73 -10.22
C ASP A 148 -4.83 0.06 -11.56
N PHE A 149 -4.95 0.85 -12.63
CA PHE A 149 -5.10 0.34 -13.99
C PHE A 149 -3.82 -0.32 -14.53
N ARG A 150 -2.62 0.22 -14.22
CA ARG A 150 -1.34 -0.44 -14.57
C ARG A 150 -1.22 -1.81 -13.91
N ILE A 151 -1.49 -1.89 -12.60
CA ILE A 151 -1.49 -3.14 -11.83
C ILE A 151 -2.51 -4.12 -12.41
N HIS A 152 -3.73 -3.66 -12.72
CA HIS A 152 -4.77 -4.49 -13.32
C HIS A 152 -4.33 -5.14 -14.63
N LEU A 153 -3.77 -4.35 -15.57
CA LEU A 153 -3.29 -4.87 -16.85
C LEU A 153 -2.13 -5.85 -16.67
N ARG A 154 -1.17 -5.52 -15.80
CA ARG A 154 -0.04 -6.41 -15.49
C ARG A 154 -0.53 -7.76 -14.94
N ASN A 155 -1.45 -7.74 -13.98
CA ASN A 155 -2.00 -8.95 -13.38
C ASN A 155 -2.79 -9.79 -14.39
N GLU A 156 -3.46 -9.15 -15.35
CA GLU A 156 -4.15 -9.87 -16.42
C GLU A 156 -3.18 -10.62 -17.34
N PHE A 157 -2.07 -10.00 -17.76
CA PHE A 157 -1.02 -10.70 -18.51
C PHE A 157 -0.45 -11.89 -17.74
N LEU A 158 -0.21 -11.73 -16.43
CA LEU A 158 0.28 -12.80 -15.58
C LEU A 158 -0.70 -13.97 -15.48
N ARG A 159 -2.01 -13.69 -15.33
CA ARG A 159 -3.07 -14.71 -15.37
C ARG A 159 -3.17 -15.41 -16.72
N CYS A 160 -2.85 -14.71 -17.82
CA CYS A 160 -2.79 -15.30 -19.15
C CYS A 160 -1.58 -16.23 -19.37
N GLY A 161 -0.70 -16.39 -18.37
CA GLY A 161 0.43 -17.32 -18.42
C GLY A 161 1.80 -16.66 -18.43
N LEU A 162 1.88 -15.32 -18.49
CA LEU A 162 3.16 -14.61 -18.55
C LEU A 162 4.08 -14.95 -17.37
N LYS A 163 3.52 -15.14 -16.16
CA LYS A 163 4.28 -15.50 -14.95
C LYS A 163 5.14 -16.76 -15.12
N LYS A 164 4.67 -17.73 -15.90
CA LYS A 164 5.37 -19.01 -16.14
C LYS A 164 6.42 -18.89 -17.23
N ILE A 165 6.17 -18.02 -18.22
CA ILE A 165 7.06 -17.84 -19.37
C ILE A 165 8.27 -16.98 -19.01
N LEU A 166 8.11 -15.94 -18.17
CA LEU A 166 9.20 -15.00 -17.85
C LEU A 166 10.53 -15.68 -17.42
N PRO A 167 10.55 -16.72 -16.55
CA PRO A 167 11.78 -17.41 -16.18
C PRO A 167 12.38 -18.31 -17.27
N GLU A 168 11.60 -18.66 -18.30
CA GLU A 168 12.00 -19.59 -19.38
C GLU A 168 12.51 -18.85 -20.63
N LEU A 169 12.40 -17.52 -20.68
CA LEU A 169 12.84 -16.72 -21.82
C LEU A 169 14.37 -16.69 -21.92
N GLU A 170 14.91 -17.06 -23.08
CA GLU A 170 16.33 -16.89 -23.37
C GLU A 170 16.66 -15.42 -23.63
N GLU A 171 17.49 -14.83 -22.78
CA GLU A 171 17.84 -13.42 -22.83
C GLU A 171 18.72 -13.10 -24.06
N THR A 172 18.11 -12.53 -25.09
CA THR A 172 18.84 -11.74 -26.10
C THR A 172 19.05 -10.32 -25.58
N GLU A 173 20.05 -9.59 -26.08
CA GLU A 173 20.33 -8.21 -25.64
C GLU A 173 19.10 -7.29 -25.77
N GLU A 174 18.33 -7.42 -26.86
CA GLU A 174 17.11 -6.64 -27.06
C GLU A 174 15.97 -7.06 -26.11
N LEU A 175 15.82 -8.36 -25.84
CA LEU A 175 14.78 -8.87 -24.95
C LEU A 175 15.09 -8.54 -23.49
N ASP A 176 16.34 -8.64 -23.08
CA ASP A 176 16.83 -8.27 -21.74
C ASP A 176 16.48 -6.81 -21.42
N ILE A 177 16.67 -5.89 -22.37
CA ILE A 177 16.24 -4.50 -22.21
C ILE A 177 14.72 -4.41 -21.93
N GLN A 178 13.89 -5.14 -22.67
CA GLN A 178 12.44 -5.12 -22.46
C GLN A 178 12.03 -5.75 -21.12
N LEU A 179 12.71 -6.80 -20.68
CA LEU A 179 12.48 -7.43 -19.38
C LEU A 179 12.89 -6.51 -18.22
N LYS A 180 14.01 -5.79 -18.37
CA LYS A 180 14.43 -4.76 -17.40
C LYS A 180 13.39 -3.65 -17.27
N VAL A 181 12.93 -3.08 -18.38
CA VAL A 181 11.88 -2.05 -18.37
C VAL A 181 10.62 -2.55 -17.65
N PHE A 182 10.20 -3.80 -17.91
CA PHE A 182 9.04 -4.38 -17.24
C PHE A 182 9.24 -4.52 -15.73
N ASN A 183 10.41 -4.98 -15.30
CA ASN A 183 10.72 -5.19 -13.88
C ASN A 183 10.93 -3.87 -13.13
N GLU A 184 11.60 -2.89 -13.75
CA GLU A 184 11.80 -1.55 -13.17
C GLU A 184 10.46 -0.85 -12.97
N ASN A 185 9.60 -0.83 -13.98
CA ASN A 185 8.27 -0.23 -13.86
C ASN A 185 7.38 -0.94 -12.82
N LYS A 186 7.53 -2.26 -12.69
CA LYS A 186 6.85 -3.03 -11.66
C LYS A 186 7.32 -2.66 -10.24
N GLU A 187 8.63 -2.44 -10.06
CA GLU A 187 9.18 -1.98 -8.78
C GLU A 187 8.73 -0.56 -8.46
N GLU A 188 8.71 0.33 -9.45
CA GLU A 188 8.17 1.69 -9.32
C GLU A 188 6.71 1.69 -8.86
N ASP A 189 5.86 0.86 -9.47
CA ASP A 189 4.45 0.70 -9.06
C ASP A 189 4.34 0.18 -7.60
N SER A 190 5.25 -0.72 -7.19
CA SER A 190 5.30 -1.22 -5.81
C SER A 190 5.70 -0.13 -4.81
N ILE A 191 6.63 0.75 -5.18
CA ILE A 191 7.04 1.89 -4.37
C ILE A 191 5.91 2.91 -4.27
N GLU A 192 5.25 3.23 -5.40
CA GLU A 192 4.10 4.15 -5.43
C GLU A 192 2.95 3.62 -4.54
N LEU A 193 2.64 2.32 -4.62
CA LEU A 193 1.65 1.69 -3.77
C LEU A 193 2.02 1.75 -2.28
N SER A 194 3.31 1.55 -1.96
CA SER A 194 3.81 1.68 -0.58
C SER A 194 3.65 3.10 -0.05
N HIS A 195 3.99 4.12 -0.87
CA HIS A 195 3.81 5.51 -0.46
C HIS A 195 2.32 5.86 -0.22
N ARG A 196 1.39 5.36 -1.06
CA ARG A 196 -0.06 5.53 -0.80
C ARG A 196 -0.47 4.97 0.56
N LEU A 197 0.16 3.89 1.02
CA LEU A 197 -0.09 3.35 2.35
C LEU A 197 0.57 4.18 3.44
N ASP A 198 1.82 4.62 3.24
CA ASP A 198 2.52 5.46 4.21
C ASP A 198 1.81 6.80 4.41
N ASP A 199 1.23 7.38 3.37
CA ASP A 199 0.37 8.57 3.47
C ASP A 199 -0.84 8.30 4.37
N ILE A 200 -1.50 7.14 4.21
CA ILE A 200 -2.59 6.70 5.10
C ILE A 200 -2.09 6.50 6.54
N ARG A 201 -0.85 6.03 6.73
CA ARG A 201 -0.25 5.74 8.06
C ARG A 201 0.27 6.98 8.79
N ALA A 202 0.93 7.90 8.10
CA ALA A 202 1.55 9.10 8.68
C ALA A 202 0.50 10.04 9.29
N GLU A 203 -0.73 10.03 8.77
CA GLU A 203 -1.86 10.73 9.37
C GLU A 203 -2.30 10.11 10.71
N MET A 204 -2.06 8.82 10.94
CA MET A 204 -2.34 8.15 12.22
C MET A 204 -1.31 8.47 13.32
N GLU A 205 -0.13 8.96 12.95
CA GLU A 205 1.01 9.11 13.87
C GLU A 205 1.11 10.50 14.53
N TYR A 206 0.15 11.41 14.29
CA TYR A 206 0.00 12.61 15.11
C TYR A 206 -0.72 12.26 16.42
N PRO A 207 -0.01 12.17 17.55
CA PRO A 207 -0.67 11.98 18.82
C PRO A 207 -1.29 13.33 19.15
N PHE A 208 -2.62 13.45 19.02
CA PHE A 208 -3.34 14.33 19.92
C PHE A 208 -3.15 13.76 21.33
N VAL A 209 -2.04 14.15 21.97
CA VAL A 209 -2.00 14.29 23.41
C VAL A 209 -3.14 15.25 23.74
N CYS A 210 -4.33 14.73 24.06
CA CYS A 210 -5.38 15.54 24.67
C CYS A 210 -4.84 16.02 26.02
N PRO A 211 -4.57 17.32 26.22
CA PRO A 211 -4.20 17.85 27.53
C PRO A 211 -5.46 18.01 28.42
N CYS A 212 -6.60 17.45 28.01
CA CYS A 212 -7.93 17.77 28.51
C CYS A 212 -8.43 16.86 29.65
N CYS A 213 -7.65 15.87 30.12
CA CYS A 213 -8.01 15.12 31.33
C CYS A 213 -7.79 15.90 32.65
N CYS A 214 -7.45 17.19 32.58
CA CYS A 214 -7.40 18.08 33.74
C CYS A 214 -8.26 19.32 33.52
N THR A 215 -9.59 19.18 33.61
CA THR A 215 -10.52 20.05 34.36
C THR A 215 -11.94 19.79 33.87
N GLY A 216 -12.82 19.39 34.81
CA GLY A 216 -14.23 19.23 34.51
C GLY A 216 -14.87 20.58 34.20
N HIS A 217 -15.60 20.66 33.09
CA HIS A 217 -16.86 21.39 32.94
C HIS A 217 -17.52 21.00 31.62
N GLY A 218 -18.78 20.57 31.68
CA GLY A 218 -19.58 20.31 30.48
C GLY A 218 -20.03 21.60 29.79
N LYS A 219 -20.20 21.53 28.47
CA LYS A 219 -21.23 22.19 27.63
C LYS A 219 -20.79 22.18 26.16
N GLY A 220 -21.74 21.91 25.26
CA GLY A 220 -21.68 22.42 23.88
C GLY A 220 -21.80 21.40 22.74
N LEU A 221 -23.02 20.89 22.51
CA LEU A 221 -23.51 20.57 21.16
C LEU A 221 -23.69 21.88 20.35
N LEU A 222 -23.67 21.78 19.01
CA LEU A 222 -23.91 22.81 17.97
C LEU A 222 -22.63 23.56 17.57
N GLU A 223 -22.16 23.70 16.33
CA GLU A 223 -22.64 23.56 14.94
C GLU A 223 -21.39 23.31 14.09
N MET A 224 -21.41 22.48 13.04
CA MET A 224 -21.31 22.98 11.66
C MET A 224 -21.77 21.89 10.69
N SER A 225 -23.04 22.00 10.33
CA SER A 225 -23.67 21.44 9.16
C SER A 225 -23.22 22.16 7.89
N SER A 226 -22.57 21.49 6.93
CA SER A 226 -22.67 21.81 5.49
C SER A 226 -21.76 20.98 4.56
N VAL A 227 -21.86 19.64 4.49
CA VAL A 227 -21.43 18.86 3.29
C VAL A 227 -22.27 17.58 3.07
N ILE A 228 -23.51 17.51 3.58
CA ILE A 228 -24.39 16.32 3.43
C ILE A 228 -25.28 16.38 2.16
N VAL A 229 -25.03 17.30 1.21
CA VAL A 229 -25.91 17.46 0.03
C VAL A 229 -25.14 17.29 -1.28
N ALA A 230 -24.78 16.04 -1.58
CA ALA A 230 -24.56 15.44 -2.91
C ALA A 230 -23.86 14.11 -2.62
N TYR A 231 -24.52 12.96 -2.58
CA TYR A 231 -24.61 12.10 -3.76
C TYR A 231 -25.65 10.99 -3.49
N CYS A 232 -26.93 11.30 -3.70
CA CYS A 232 -28.03 10.36 -3.65
C CYS A 232 -28.89 10.43 -4.94
N TYR A 233 -28.24 10.28 -6.09
CA TYR A 233 -28.85 10.02 -7.40
C TYR A 233 -27.95 8.95 -8.04
N CYS A 234 -28.35 7.74 -8.44
CA CYS A 234 -29.60 7.28 -9.02
C CYS A 234 -29.80 5.78 -8.74
N LYS A 235 -30.99 5.42 -8.26
CA LYS A 235 -31.52 4.06 -8.24
C LYS A 235 -32.76 4.05 -9.13
N LEU A 236 -32.61 3.82 -10.43
CA LEU A 236 -33.73 3.56 -11.37
C LEU A 236 -33.22 3.11 -12.74
N PHE A 237 -33.07 1.79 -12.96
CA PHE A 237 -33.76 1.09 -14.06
C PHE A 237 -33.58 -0.42 -13.91
N SER A 238 -34.70 -1.11 -13.73
CA SER A 238 -34.82 -2.55 -13.93
C SER A 238 -35.47 -2.74 -15.30
N LEU A 239 -34.81 -3.43 -16.24
CA LEU A 239 -35.35 -4.50 -17.10
C LEU A 239 -34.35 -4.87 -18.22
N ASN A 240 -34.05 -6.17 -18.28
CA ASN A 240 -33.57 -6.98 -19.42
C ASN A 240 -32.13 -6.80 -19.98
N CYS A 241 -31.32 -7.82 -19.63
CA CYS A 241 -30.28 -8.51 -20.42
C CYS A 241 -29.03 -7.75 -20.89
N LEU A 242 -27.88 -8.35 -20.54
CA LEU A 242 -26.53 -8.19 -21.11
C LEU A 242 -25.94 -6.77 -21.09
N LEU A 243 -25.07 -6.50 -20.10
CA LEU A 243 -23.90 -5.62 -20.21
C LEU A 243 -23.05 -5.91 -18.95
N TYR A 244 -22.03 -6.78 -19.03
CA TYR A 244 -20.62 -6.36 -19.14
C TYR A 244 -20.32 -4.97 -18.54
N LYS A 245 -19.33 -4.93 -17.64
CA LYS A 245 -18.77 -3.77 -16.91
C LYS A 245 -19.55 -3.33 -15.65
N LEU A 246 -19.37 -4.08 -14.56
CA LEU A 246 -19.14 -3.36 -13.29
C LEU A 246 -17.83 -2.61 -13.49
N HIS A 247 -17.93 -1.28 -13.56
CA HIS A 247 -16.79 -0.39 -13.56
C HIS A 247 -15.95 -0.65 -12.30
N CYS A 248 -14.70 -1.08 -12.47
CA CYS A 248 -13.64 -1.02 -11.45
C CYS A 248 -13.23 0.44 -11.13
N HIS A 249 -14.08 1.43 -11.42
CA HIS A 249 -13.72 2.84 -11.44
C HIS A 249 -14.05 3.58 -10.14
N ASP A 250 -14.65 2.88 -9.16
CA ASP A 250 -15.04 3.44 -7.85
C ASP A 250 -14.15 2.96 -6.69
N ILE A 251 -13.08 2.22 -6.97
CA ILE A 251 -12.11 1.83 -5.95
C ILE A 251 -10.94 2.82 -6.02
N ILE A 252 -10.84 3.64 -4.99
CA ILE A 252 -9.72 4.53 -4.63
C ILE A 252 -9.80 5.99 -5.11
N TYR A 253 -10.83 6.69 -4.62
CA TYR A 253 -10.56 7.97 -3.97
C TYR A 253 -10.59 7.74 -2.45
N LEU A 254 -9.54 7.12 -1.91
CA LEU A 254 -9.33 7.13 -0.46
C LEU A 254 -9.04 8.60 -0.08
N ASN A 255 -10.00 9.20 0.59
CA ASN A 255 -9.93 10.54 1.15
C ASN A 255 -8.74 10.61 2.14
N PRO A 256 -7.86 11.64 2.10
CA PRO A 256 -6.67 11.77 2.96
C PRO A 256 -7.02 12.14 4.43
N LEU A 257 -7.85 11.33 5.09
CA LEU A 257 -8.37 11.59 6.45
C LEU A 257 -8.58 10.32 7.30
N LEU A 258 -8.04 9.15 6.90
CA LEU A 258 -8.35 7.84 7.51
C LEU A 258 -7.62 7.59 8.85
N THR A 259 -7.89 8.43 9.84
CA THR A 259 -7.29 8.37 11.18
C THR A 259 -8.24 7.77 12.24
N ASP A 260 -9.54 7.69 11.94
CA ASP A 260 -10.54 7.12 12.85
C ASP A 260 -10.84 5.64 12.52
N MET A 261 -10.71 4.77 13.52
CA MET A 261 -10.99 3.33 13.39
C MET A 261 -12.44 3.05 12.98
N GLY A 262 -13.40 3.85 13.46
CA GLY A 262 -14.82 3.71 13.15
C GLY A 262 -15.11 4.03 11.68
N GLU A 263 -14.50 5.09 11.14
CA GLU A 263 -14.60 5.47 9.73
C GLU A 263 -13.97 4.42 8.81
N VAL A 264 -12.74 3.97 9.12
CA VAL A 264 -12.06 2.91 8.35
C VAL A 264 -12.91 1.64 8.32
N TYR A 265 -13.44 1.21 9.48
CA TYR A 265 -14.33 0.05 9.57
C TYR A 265 -15.59 0.25 8.74
N HIS A 266 -16.24 1.42 8.81
CA HIS A 266 -17.46 1.70 8.06
C HIS A 266 -17.22 1.69 6.55
N ILE A 267 -16.10 2.25 6.09
CA ILE A 267 -15.72 2.24 4.67
C ILE A 267 -15.46 0.81 4.19
N LEU A 268 -14.63 0.05 4.91
CA LEU A 268 -14.37 -1.38 4.61
C LEU A 268 -15.67 -2.18 4.60
N SER A 269 -16.52 -2.00 5.62
CA SER A 269 -17.81 -2.68 5.73
C SER A 269 -18.72 -2.36 4.56
N ASN A 270 -18.76 -1.12 4.07
CA ASN A 270 -19.58 -0.75 2.92
C ASN A 270 -19.02 -1.29 1.61
N MET A 271 -17.69 -1.35 1.44
CA MET A 271 -17.07 -1.91 0.24
C MET A 271 -17.32 -3.41 0.09
N VAL A 272 -17.34 -4.16 1.20
CA VAL A 272 -17.56 -5.62 1.15
C VAL A 272 -19.03 -6.01 1.21
N LYS A 273 -19.92 -5.12 1.64
CA LYS A 273 -21.35 -5.42 1.82
C LYS A 273 -22.01 -5.86 0.52
N ASP A 274 -22.84 -6.90 0.61
CA ASP A 274 -23.56 -7.51 -0.51
C ASP A 274 -22.63 -8.08 -1.61
N THR A 275 -21.35 -8.34 -1.29
CA THR A 275 -20.37 -8.98 -2.17
C THR A 275 -19.97 -10.37 -1.67
N GLY A 276 -19.34 -11.18 -2.52
CA GLY A 276 -18.75 -12.46 -2.11
C GLY A 276 -17.64 -12.33 -1.05
N SER A 277 -17.09 -11.13 -0.84
CA SER A 277 -16.05 -10.84 0.14
C SER A 277 -16.58 -10.64 1.56
N GLU A 278 -17.88 -10.38 1.73
CA GLU A 278 -18.50 -10.05 3.03
C GLU A 278 -18.27 -11.15 4.08
N THR A 279 -18.44 -12.41 3.68
CA THR A 279 -18.27 -13.57 4.58
C THR A 279 -16.82 -13.74 5.03
N TYR A 280 -15.86 -13.40 4.17
CA TYR A 280 -14.44 -13.49 4.51
C TYR A 280 -14.04 -12.36 5.45
N PHE A 281 -14.49 -11.12 5.20
CA PHE A 281 -14.23 -9.99 6.10
C PHE A 281 -14.83 -10.24 7.50
N LEU A 282 -16.08 -10.71 7.57
CA LEU A 282 -16.70 -11.11 8.84
C LEU A 282 -15.88 -12.20 9.56
N SER A 283 -15.44 -13.22 8.83
CA SER A 283 -14.61 -14.29 9.38
C SER A 283 -13.30 -13.75 9.94
N ILE A 284 -12.60 -12.86 9.22
CA ILE A 284 -11.37 -12.22 9.70
C ILE A 284 -11.61 -11.54 11.05
N LEU A 285 -12.65 -10.70 11.15
CA LEU A 285 -12.99 -10.00 12.40
C LEU A 285 -13.33 -10.97 13.54
N GLN A 286 -14.05 -12.06 13.25
CA GLN A 286 -14.35 -13.10 14.22
C GLN A 286 -13.08 -13.77 14.74
N HIS A 287 -12.09 -14.05 13.89
CA HIS A 287 -10.81 -14.61 14.32
C HIS A 287 -10.00 -13.60 15.15
N LEU A 288 -10.06 -12.30 14.85
CA LEU A 288 -9.43 -11.26 15.68
C LEU A 288 -10.01 -11.22 17.11
N LEU A 289 -11.31 -11.48 17.26
CA LEU A 289 -11.96 -11.59 18.58
C LEU A 289 -11.47 -12.81 19.40
N LEU A 290 -10.97 -13.86 18.73
CA LEU A 290 -10.45 -15.07 19.39
C LEU A 290 -9.01 -14.92 19.89
N ILE A 291 -8.31 -13.83 19.55
CA ILE A 291 -6.96 -13.57 20.06
C ILE A 291 -7.00 -13.47 21.58
N ARG A 292 -6.14 -14.25 22.24
CA ARG A 292 -6.05 -14.31 23.71
C ARG A 292 -5.94 -12.90 24.30
N ASN A 293 -6.73 -12.63 25.35
CA ASN A 293 -6.72 -11.35 26.07
C ASN A 293 -5.58 -11.30 27.10
N ASP A 294 -4.35 -11.33 26.59
CA ASP A 294 -3.13 -11.21 27.38
C ASP A 294 -2.43 -9.90 27.04
N TYR A 295 -2.07 -9.11 28.04
CA TYR A 295 -1.53 -7.75 27.85
C TYR A 295 -0.24 -7.70 27.02
N TYR A 296 0.66 -8.67 27.21
CA TYR A 296 1.95 -8.69 26.53
C TYR A 296 1.90 -9.41 25.18
N ILE A 297 1.05 -10.44 25.07
CA ILE A 297 1.04 -11.33 23.92
C ILE A 297 0.04 -10.87 22.85
N ARG A 298 -1.07 -10.21 23.24
CA ARG A 298 -2.06 -9.69 22.30
C ARG A 298 -1.45 -8.71 21.28
N PRO A 299 -0.61 -7.72 21.66
CA PRO A 299 0.06 -6.86 20.69
C PRO A 299 0.92 -7.63 19.69
N GLN A 300 1.57 -8.72 20.11
CA GLN A 300 2.40 -9.55 19.23
C GLN A 300 1.57 -10.29 18.18
N TYR A 301 0.39 -10.79 18.54
CA TYR A 301 -0.56 -11.35 17.56
C TYR A 301 -0.96 -10.31 16.52
N TYR A 302 -1.32 -9.10 16.94
CA TYR A 302 -1.69 -8.04 16.01
C TYR A 302 -0.51 -7.59 15.13
N LYS A 303 0.72 -7.56 15.66
CA LYS A 303 1.93 -7.26 14.88
C LYS A 303 2.16 -8.29 13.76
N VAL A 304 2.04 -9.58 14.09
CA VAL A 304 2.16 -10.67 13.11
C VAL A 304 1.06 -10.59 12.06
N ILE A 305 -0.18 -10.33 12.48
CA ILE A 305 -1.32 -10.21 11.56
C ILE A 305 -1.16 -9.00 10.65
N GLU A 306 -0.74 -7.85 11.18
CA GLU A 306 -0.47 -6.64 10.40
C GLU A 306 0.60 -6.91 9.34
N GLU A 307 1.72 -7.53 9.70
CA GLU A 307 2.77 -7.89 8.74
C GLU A 307 2.26 -8.87 7.67
N CYS A 308 1.47 -9.88 8.05
CA CYS A 308 0.84 -10.80 7.09
C CYS A 308 -0.11 -10.08 6.13
N VAL A 309 -0.98 -9.19 6.65
CA VAL A 309 -1.91 -8.40 5.83
C VAL A 309 -1.14 -7.47 4.91
N SER A 310 -0.10 -6.81 5.42
CA SER A 310 0.81 -5.96 4.65
C SER A 310 1.49 -6.75 3.53
N GLN A 311 2.03 -7.95 3.78
CA GLN A 311 2.65 -8.77 2.72
C GLN A 311 1.65 -9.29 1.68
N VAL A 312 0.40 -9.55 2.06
CA VAL A 312 -0.66 -10.02 1.14
C VAL A 312 -1.18 -8.86 0.28
N VAL A 313 -1.42 -7.69 0.88
CA VAL A 313 -2.01 -6.52 0.21
C VAL A 313 -0.95 -5.72 -0.55
N LEU A 314 0.23 -5.55 0.05
CA LEU A 314 1.40 -4.87 -0.50
C LEU A 314 2.44 -5.90 -0.95
N HIS A 315 1.98 -6.91 -1.69
CA HIS A 315 2.91 -7.91 -2.21
C HIS A 315 4.07 -7.17 -2.88
N ARG A 316 5.33 -7.55 -2.54
CA ARG A 316 6.62 -6.93 -2.97
C ARG A 316 6.84 -6.78 -4.48
N SER A 317 5.80 -6.99 -5.26
CA SER A 317 5.79 -7.06 -6.70
C SER A 317 4.74 -6.13 -7.31
N GLY A 318 3.86 -5.49 -6.51
CA GLY A 318 2.70 -4.76 -7.01
C GLY A 318 1.70 -5.66 -7.78
N MET A 319 1.67 -6.97 -7.48
CA MET A 319 0.84 -7.96 -8.17
C MET A 319 -0.11 -8.64 -7.19
N ASP A 320 -1.27 -9.06 -7.68
CA ASP A 320 -2.21 -9.87 -6.90
C ASP A 320 -1.53 -11.20 -6.47
N PRO A 321 -1.75 -11.66 -5.22
CA PRO A 321 -1.34 -12.99 -4.81
C PRO A 321 -1.90 -14.08 -5.73
N ASP A 322 -1.16 -15.17 -5.90
CA ASP A 322 -1.59 -16.29 -6.73
C ASP A 322 -2.68 -17.12 -6.01
N PHE A 323 -3.95 -16.80 -6.26
CA PHE A 323 -5.08 -17.47 -5.60
C PHE A 323 -5.29 -18.94 -6.05
N GLY A 324 -4.56 -19.41 -7.08
CA GLY A 324 -4.54 -20.81 -7.50
C GLY A 324 -3.57 -21.68 -6.69
N TYR A 325 -2.68 -21.06 -5.92
CA TYR A 325 -1.66 -21.71 -5.11
C TYR A 325 -2.33 -22.39 -3.89
N ARG A 326 -2.11 -23.70 -3.73
CA ARG A 326 -2.70 -24.52 -2.66
C ARG A 326 -1.72 -24.84 -1.51
N GLU A 327 -0.50 -24.34 -1.59
CA GLU A 327 0.50 -24.49 -0.52
C GLU A 327 0.40 -23.34 0.49
N ARG A 328 0.98 -23.54 1.68
CA ARG A 328 0.98 -22.54 2.76
C ARG A 328 1.63 -21.24 2.26
N LEU A 329 1.00 -20.10 2.57
CA LEU A 329 1.62 -18.79 2.37
C LEU A 329 2.94 -18.76 3.15
N ASP A 330 4.07 -18.66 2.45
CA ASP A 330 5.40 -18.59 3.09
C ASP A 330 5.64 -17.16 3.57
N VAL A 331 5.19 -16.87 4.80
CA VAL A 331 5.38 -15.56 5.44
C VAL A 331 6.74 -15.55 6.10
N ASP A 332 7.64 -14.68 5.65
CA ASP A 332 8.97 -14.53 6.24
C ASP A 332 8.88 -13.73 7.55
N PHE A 333 8.93 -14.45 8.67
CA PHE A 333 8.94 -13.89 10.03
C PHE A 333 10.35 -13.60 10.57
N THR A 334 11.41 -13.80 9.78
CA THR A 334 12.79 -13.69 10.26
C THR A 334 13.06 -12.30 10.87
N HIS A 335 12.55 -11.24 10.24
CA HIS A 335 12.66 -9.87 10.73
C HIS A 335 11.87 -9.62 12.05
N LEU A 336 10.74 -10.29 12.24
CA LEU A 336 9.90 -10.12 13.44
C LEU A 336 10.56 -10.71 14.68
N ILE A 337 11.30 -11.81 14.55
CA ILE A 337 11.99 -12.44 15.68
C ILE A 337 13.07 -11.50 16.24
N ASP A 338 13.89 -10.90 15.37
CA ASP A 338 14.98 -10.01 15.79
C ASP A 338 14.44 -8.72 16.44
N GLN A 339 13.42 -8.09 15.83
CA GLN A 339 12.81 -6.89 16.40
C GLN A 339 12.03 -7.15 17.71
N CYS A 340 11.37 -8.30 17.84
CA CYS A 340 10.61 -8.61 19.06
C CYS A 340 11.54 -8.94 20.24
N VAL A 341 12.70 -9.55 19.98
CA VAL A 341 13.73 -9.78 21.00
C VAL A 341 14.34 -8.46 21.47
N ASP A 342 14.64 -7.54 20.56
CA ASP A 342 15.22 -6.24 20.92
C ASP A 342 14.22 -5.33 21.62
N LYS A 343 12.98 -5.25 21.14
CA LYS A 343 11.92 -4.45 21.78
C LYS A 343 11.56 -4.97 23.18
N ALA A 344 11.47 -6.29 23.37
CA ALA A 344 11.22 -6.86 24.70
C ALA A 344 12.35 -6.56 25.70
N LYS A 345 13.62 -6.56 25.26
CA LYS A 345 14.75 -6.15 26.11
C LYS A 345 14.70 -4.67 26.46
N VAL A 346 14.32 -3.81 25.52
CA VAL A 346 14.16 -2.37 25.77
C VAL A 346 13.03 -2.13 26.77
N ASP A 347 11.84 -2.70 26.55
CA ASP A 347 10.70 -2.55 27.46
C ASP A 347 11.01 -3.07 28.88
N GLU A 348 11.71 -4.21 29.01
CA GLU A 348 12.16 -4.72 30.31
C GLU A 348 13.18 -3.78 30.98
N SER A 349 14.06 -3.16 30.20
CA SER A 349 15.05 -2.19 30.70
C SER A 349 14.40 -0.88 31.16
N GLU A 350 13.37 -0.40 30.46
CA GLU A 350 12.62 0.81 30.81
C GLU A 350 11.78 0.59 32.08
N LEU A 351 11.15 -0.57 32.23
CA LEU A 351 10.39 -0.94 33.44
C LEU A 351 11.31 -0.99 34.67
N LYS A 352 12.51 -1.59 34.52
CA LYS A 352 13.52 -1.59 35.58
C LYS A 352 14.01 -0.19 35.90
N ALA A 353 14.24 0.66 34.89
CA ALA A 353 14.64 2.05 35.12
C ALA A 353 13.57 2.84 35.87
N ALA A 354 12.29 2.67 35.54
CA ALA A 354 11.17 3.30 36.23
C ALA A 354 11.04 2.81 37.69
N GLU A 355 11.22 1.50 37.95
CA GLU A 355 11.25 0.95 39.30
C GLU A 355 12.41 1.49 40.14
N PHE A 356 13.61 1.60 39.55
CA PHE A 356 14.76 2.20 40.22
C PHE A 356 14.55 3.68 40.51
N SER A 357 13.98 4.45 39.58
CA SER A 357 13.65 5.86 39.80
C SER A 357 12.68 6.03 40.97
N LYS A 358 11.61 5.22 41.01
CA LYS A 358 10.63 5.28 42.11
C LYS A 358 11.24 4.94 43.46
N LYS A 359 12.08 3.90 43.53
CA LYS A 359 12.80 3.55 44.77
C LYS A 359 13.76 4.64 45.20
N PHE A 360 14.42 5.30 44.24
CA PHE A 360 15.32 6.41 44.53
C PHE A 360 14.56 7.60 45.14
N ASP A 361 13.40 7.96 44.58
CA ASP A 361 12.56 9.06 45.09
C ASP A 361 12.01 8.77 46.50
N GLU A 362 11.61 7.52 46.77
CA GLU A 362 11.17 7.06 48.09
C GLU A 362 12.30 7.14 49.14
N GLU A 363 13.49 6.60 48.82
CA GLU A 363 14.67 6.66 49.69
C GLU A 363 15.17 8.09 49.91
N PHE A 364 15.12 8.92 48.87
CA PHE A 364 15.52 10.32 48.95
C PHE A 364 14.60 11.12 49.89
N SER A 365 13.28 10.88 49.78
CA SER A 365 12.27 11.50 50.64
C SER A 365 12.42 11.06 52.09
N ALA A 366 12.59 9.76 52.34
CA ALA A 366 12.83 9.21 53.68
C ALA A 366 14.10 9.80 54.34
N ARG A 367 15.16 10.01 53.55
CA ARG A 367 16.41 10.61 54.03
C ARG A 367 16.26 12.09 54.39
N GLN A 368 15.49 12.86 53.61
CA GLN A 368 15.21 14.26 53.95
C GLN A 368 14.41 14.37 55.26
N GLU A 369 13.40 13.53 55.44
CA GLU A 369 12.59 13.50 56.66
C GLU A 369 13.44 13.17 57.89
N ALA A 370 14.28 12.12 57.80
CA ALA A 370 15.18 11.74 58.87
C ALA A 370 16.19 12.84 59.23
N GLN A 371 16.71 13.55 58.22
CA GLN A 371 17.66 14.64 58.42
C GLN A 371 16.98 15.86 59.08
N ALA A 372 15.75 16.19 58.69
CA ALA A 372 14.95 17.24 59.32
C ALA A 372 14.60 16.91 60.78
N GLU A 373 14.25 15.65 61.08
CA GLU A 373 14.03 15.22 62.46
C GLU A 373 15.30 15.27 63.31
N SER A 374 16.45 14.87 62.73
CA SER A 374 17.73 14.94 63.43
C SER A 374 18.10 16.38 63.79
N GLN A 375 17.90 17.32 62.87
CA GLN A 375 18.14 18.75 63.11
C GLN A 375 17.25 19.29 64.24
N LYS A 376 15.95 18.97 64.24
CA LYS A 376 15.03 19.35 65.32
C LYS A 376 15.47 18.80 66.68
N LYS A 377 15.96 17.55 66.72
CA LYS A 377 16.48 16.95 67.96
C LYS A 377 17.74 17.68 68.43
N GLU A 378 18.63 18.05 67.52
CA GLU A 378 19.88 18.76 67.84
C GLU A 378 19.64 20.18 68.36
N GLU A 379 18.67 20.92 67.80
CA GLU A 379 18.24 22.22 68.33
C GLU A 379 17.70 22.11 69.75
N LYS A 380 16.89 21.08 70.02
CA LYS A 380 16.31 20.85 71.34
C LYS A 380 17.35 20.45 72.38
N ILE A 381 18.38 19.70 71.96
CA ILE A 381 19.54 19.41 72.81
C ILE A 381 20.26 20.70 73.19
N LYS A 382 20.55 21.58 72.22
CA LYS A 382 21.20 22.88 72.48
C LYS A 382 20.38 23.76 73.43
N GLU A 383 19.06 23.77 73.28
CA GLU A 383 18.17 24.51 74.18
C GLU A 383 18.23 23.97 75.61
N LEU A 384 18.14 22.65 75.79
CA LEU A 384 18.24 22.01 77.10
C LEU A 384 19.61 22.22 77.74
N GLU A 385 20.69 22.13 76.95
CA GLU A 385 22.06 22.44 77.41
C GLU A 385 22.18 23.89 77.89
N GLY A 386 21.56 24.84 77.17
CA GLY A 386 21.48 26.24 77.57
C GLY A 386 20.73 26.45 78.89
N GLN A 387 19.59 25.76 79.07
CA GLN A 387 18.84 25.78 80.33
C GLN A 387 19.65 25.20 81.49
N ILE A 388 20.38 24.10 81.27
CA ILE A 388 21.28 23.50 82.27
C ILE A 388 22.40 24.48 82.65
N CYS A 389 22.98 25.19 81.68
CA CYS A 389 24.01 26.20 81.93
C CYS A 389 23.46 27.35 82.80
N ASN A 390 22.29 27.88 82.47
CA ASN A 390 21.64 28.93 83.25
C ASN A 390 21.31 28.49 84.69
N LEU A 391 20.78 27.27 84.86
CA LEU A 391 20.51 26.71 86.18
C LEU A 391 21.78 26.51 87.00
N LYS A 392 22.88 26.04 86.39
CA LYS A 392 24.19 25.95 87.06
C LYS A 392 24.68 27.32 87.55
N THR A 393 24.53 28.36 86.74
CA THR A 393 24.91 29.74 87.11
C THR A 393 24.05 30.29 88.25
N GLN A 394 22.75 29.97 88.29
CA GLN A 394 21.88 30.35 89.42
C GLN A 394 22.23 29.62 90.72
N VAL A 395 22.66 28.35 90.64
CA VAL A 395 23.15 27.58 91.80
C VAL A 395 24.46 28.17 92.32
N MET A 396 25.39 28.51 91.42
CA MET A 396 26.64 29.21 91.76
C MET A 396 26.38 30.55 92.47
N ALA A 397 25.45 31.38 91.96
CA ALA A 397 25.07 32.66 92.56
C ALA A 397 24.31 32.55 93.90
N ARG A 398 23.70 31.38 94.20
CA ARG A 398 23.13 31.08 95.54
C ARG A 398 24.19 30.59 96.53
N GLY A 399 25.30 30.02 96.06
CA GLY A 399 26.44 29.65 96.89
C GLY A 399 27.18 30.86 97.47
N GLU A 400 27.33 31.94 96.70
CA GLU A 400 28.04 33.15 97.13
C GLU A 400 27.27 33.98 98.19
N ARG A 401 25.94 33.85 98.27
CA ARG A 401 25.13 34.51 99.30
C ARG A 401 25.16 33.84 100.68
N ARG A 402 25.76 32.65 100.83
CA ARG A 402 25.94 31.97 102.14
C ARG A 402 27.33 32.18 102.77
N GLY A 403 28.22 32.92 102.12
CA GLY A 403 29.62 33.11 102.57
C GLY A 403 29.89 34.28 103.52
N HIS A 404 28.91 35.10 103.89
CA HIS A 404 29.10 36.25 104.79
C HIS A 404 28.03 36.28 105.90
N ALA A 405 28.19 35.44 106.92
CA ALA A 405 27.79 35.71 108.32
C ALA A 405 28.10 34.48 109.22
N HIS A 406 29.22 34.52 109.94
CA HIS A 406 29.41 33.86 111.25
C HIS A 406 29.16 34.99 112.31
N PRO A 407 28.78 34.76 113.60
CA PRO A 407 29.32 33.66 114.40
C PRO A 407 28.48 33.13 115.60
N LEU A 408 29.09 32.15 116.29
CA LEU A 408 28.87 31.71 117.68
C LEU A 408 27.72 30.71 117.94
N LEU A 409 28.09 29.49 118.35
CA LEU A 409 27.77 28.99 119.70
C LEU A 409 28.50 27.66 119.98
N GLN A 410 29.46 27.73 120.91
CA GLN A 410 29.80 26.63 121.82
C GLN A 410 28.53 26.13 122.52
N ILE A 411 28.43 24.83 122.78
CA ILE A 411 27.94 24.24 124.05
C ILE A 411 28.34 22.74 124.10
N ALA A 412 29.08 22.44 125.18
CA ALA A 412 29.27 21.20 125.96
C ALA A 412 28.91 19.82 125.36
N VAL A 413 29.86 18.87 125.36
CA VAL A 413 30.33 18.09 126.53
C VAL A 413 31.83 17.82 126.40
#